data_AF-A0A9P8K371-F1
#
_entry.id   AF-A0A9P8K371-F1
#
_cell.length_a   1.000
_cell.length_b   1.000
_cell.length_c   1.000
_cell.angle_alpha   90.00
_cell.angle_beta   90.00
_cell.angle_gamma   90.00
#
_symmetry.space_group_name_H-M   'P 1'
#
loop_
_entity.id
_entity.type
_entity.pdbx_description
1 polymer ?
#
loop_
_entity_poly.entity_id
_entity_poly.type
_entity_poly.pdbx_seq_one_letter_code
_entity_poly.pdbx_strand_id
1 'polypeptide(L)'
;MMEPLKFAPWTSEIDLGFYSALGNLKLNHDRLDSAARRIHNTALTQDHVPAGFYRGEGYIRNYNTMDEYKQVDKAAHIERAGRTIWDAINDGAIFSCPSLLSSFSAICYADLKKFKFTYQFAYPALHSDPTWSCSTAQKISPKETLELVEKHDHKPDDTPDYRWKIAALANYETGFFNDVDADDQCTCFADPSTFESNPGWMLRDLLVLVRQRWRLEKLHIMCHRETQARPETPHAIFFEVESVKPTEGDHYATFPSSPEGRDSLSSFPTARSIAPSERVPMPDITAWDRDTRSTNSSPIVNMGVYIWSSSSGV
;
A
#
# COMPACT_ATOMS: atom_id res chain seq x y z
N MET A 1 -14.19 21.92 8.68
CA MET A 1 -13.20 21.99 9.78
C MET A 1 -12.20 20.88 9.52
N MET A 2 -10.90 21.15 9.63
CA MET A 2 -9.87 20.12 9.48
C MET A 2 -9.86 19.22 10.72
N GLU A 3 -9.87 17.91 10.53
CA GLU A 3 -9.84 16.91 11.58
C GLU A 3 -8.60 16.00 11.41
N PRO A 4 -8.08 15.34 12.47
CA PRO A 4 -6.97 14.41 12.33
C PRO A 4 -7.29 13.29 11.33
N LEU A 5 -6.41 13.06 10.36
CA LEU A 5 -6.61 12.04 9.33
C LEU A 5 -6.48 10.64 9.95
N LYS A 6 -7.56 9.86 9.87
CA LYS A 6 -7.63 8.49 10.38
C LYS A 6 -7.77 7.51 9.22
N PHE A 7 -7.07 6.38 9.33
CA PHE A 7 -6.96 5.38 8.28
C PHE A 7 -7.70 4.10 8.67
N ALA A 8 -8.42 3.50 7.72
CA ALA A 8 -8.99 2.18 7.89
C ALA A 8 -7.85 1.13 7.86
N PRO A 9 -7.73 0.26 8.88
CA PRO A 9 -6.72 -0.77 8.90
C PRO A 9 -6.99 -1.82 7.82
N TRP A 10 -5.93 -2.42 7.29
CA TRP A 10 -6.07 -3.61 6.46
C TRP A 10 -6.38 -4.84 7.29
N THR A 11 -7.04 -5.79 6.63
CA THR A 11 -7.38 -7.10 7.18
C THR A 11 -6.98 -8.18 6.17
N SER A 12 -6.42 -9.28 6.67
CA SER A 12 -6.12 -10.44 5.83
C SER A 12 -7.33 -11.37 5.70
N GLU A 13 -7.71 -11.67 4.46
CA GLU A 13 -8.56 -12.82 4.13
C GLU A 13 -7.73 -13.81 3.30
N ILE A 14 -7.67 -15.06 3.73
CA ILE A 14 -6.80 -16.09 3.14
C ILE A 14 -7.67 -17.23 2.62
N ASP A 15 -7.60 -17.48 1.32
CA ASP A 15 -8.34 -18.56 0.68
C ASP A 15 -7.76 -19.95 0.99
N LEU A 16 -8.54 -21.00 0.74
CA LEU A 16 -8.14 -22.39 1.01
C LEU A 16 -6.93 -22.82 0.15
N GLY A 17 -6.88 -22.37 -1.10
CA GLY A 17 -5.83 -22.67 -2.07
C GLY A 17 -4.46 -22.16 -1.63
N PHE A 18 -4.41 -21.05 -0.90
CA PHE A 18 -3.18 -20.54 -0.28
C PHE A 18 -2.49 -21.60 0.59
N TYR A 19 -3.23 -22.30 1.46
CA TYR A 19 -2.64 -23.30 2.36
C TYR A 19 -2.10 -24.51 1.60
N SER A 20 -2.83 -24.97 0.59
CA SER A 20 -2.40 -26.05 -0.30
C SER A 20 -1.13 -25.66 -1.07
N ALA A 21 -1.09 -24.45 -1.62
CA ALA A 21 0.06 -23.93 -2.33
C ALA A 21 1.29 -23.75 -1.41
N LEU A 22 1.10 -23.19 -0.22
CA LEU A 22 2.17 -23.03 0.78
C LEU A 22 2.73 -24.39 1.22
N GLY A 23 1.87 -25.39 1.42
CA GLY A 23 2.30 -26.76 1.73
C GLY A 23 3.12 -27.39 0.59
N ASN A 24 2.65 -27.24 -0.65
CA ASN A 24 3.37 -27.73 -1.84
C ASN A 24 4.73 -27.04 -2.00
N LEU A 25 4.82 -25.72 -1.78
CA LEU A 25 6.08 -24.99 -1.82
C LEU A 25 7.04 -25.48 -0.74
N LYS A 26 6.55 -25.69 0.49
CA LYS A 26 7.39 -26.18 1.59
C LYS A 26 7.99 -27.55 1.27
N LEU A 27 7.19 -28.46 0.71
CA LEU A 27 7.64 -29.82 0.38
C LEU A 27 8.59 -29.87 -0.80
N ASN A 28 8.25 -29.15 -1.87
CA ASN A 28 8.92 -29.34 -3.16
C ASN A 28 10.07 -28.37 -3.39
N HIS A 29 10.00 -27.16 -2.82
CA HIS A 29 10.95 -26.07 -3.09
C HIS A 29 11.75 -25.65 -1.86
N ASP A 30 11.09 -25.24 -0.76
CA ASP A 30 11.80 -24.74 0.44
C ASP A 30 12.57 -25.86 1.14
N ARG A 31 11.91 -27.01 1.36
CA ARG A 31 12.41 -28.12 2.16
C ARG A 31 12.80 -27.70 3.57
N LEU A 32 14.07 -27.34 3.77
CA LEU A 32 14.65 -26.88 5.03
C LEU A 32 15.11 -25.42 4.96
N ASP A 33 14.88 -24.74 3.83
CA ASP A 33 15.13 -23.32 3.68
C ASP A 33 13.98 -22.50 4.28
N SER A 34 14.31 -21.38 4.91
CA SER A 34 13.37 -20.40 5.45
C SER A 34 13.59 -19.01 4.84
N ALA A 35 14.22 -18.92 3.67
CA ALA A 35 14.35 -17.68 2.92
C ALA A 35 12.97 -17.06 2.65
N ALA A 36 12.90 -15.73 2.74
CA ALA A 36 11.68 -15.01 2.40
C ALA A 36 11.44 -15.09 0.89
N ARG A 37 10.20 -15.37 0.50
CA ARG A 37 9.78 -15.41 -0.91
C ARG A 37 8.96 -14.19 -1.23
N ARG A 38 9.22 -13.57 -2.38
CA ARG A 38 8.32 -12.56 -2.94
C ARG A 38 7.05 -13.26 -3.43
N ILE A 39 5.90 -12.77 -3.00
CA ILE A 39 4.57 -13.22 -3.40
C ILE A 39 3.73 -12.01 -3.77
N HIS A 40 2.82 -12.16 -4.72
CA HIS A 40 1.79 -11.16 -4.98
C HIS A 40 0.46 -11.59 -4.32
N ASN A 41 -0.46 -10.64 -4.19
CA ASN A 41 -1.85 -10.95 -3.84
C ASN A 41 -2.38 -11.97 -4.87
N THR A 42 -2.82 -13.17 -4.43
CA THR A 42 -3.15 -14.38 -5.23
C THR A 42 -1.99 -15.19 -5.87
N ALA A 43 -0.73 -14.77 -5.74
CA ALA A 43 0.40 -15.39 -6.48
C ALA A 43 0.79 -16.82 -6.07
N LEU A 44 0.37 -17.29 -4.89
CA LEU A 44 0.59 -18.69 -4.55
C LEU A 44 -0.24 -19.64 -5.42
N THR A 45 -1.31 -19.12 -6.04
CA THR A 45 -2.26 -19.92 -6.81
C THR A 45 -2.33 -19.52 -8.28
N GLN A 46 -2.09 -18.24 -8.64
CA GLN A 46 -2.21 -17.75 -10.02
C GLN A 46 -1.26 -16.56 -10.31
N ASP A 47 -0.75 -16.45 -11.55
CA ASP A 47 0.09 -15.32 -11.98
C ASP A 47 -0.71 -14.11 -12.51
N HIS A 48 -1.98 -14.32 -12.86
CA HIS A 48 -2.89 -13.32 -13.40
C HIS A 48 -3.68 -12.64 -12.28
N VAL A 49 -3.89 -11.33 -12.40
CA VAL A 49 -4.75 -10.55 -11.49
C VAL A 49 -6.17 -10.53 -12.03
N PRO A 50 -7.18 -11.10 -11.33
CA PRO A 50 -8.58 -11.07 -11.77
C PRO A 50 -9.15 -9.65 -11.86
N ALA A 51 -10.18 -9.48 -12.69
CA ALA A 51 -10.91 -8.21 -12.76
C ALA A 51 -11.49 -7.83 -11.38
N GLY A 52 -11.37 -6.55 -11.01
CA GLY A 52 -11.78 -6.05 -9.69
C GLY A 52 -10.83 -6.40 -8.54
N PHE A 53 -9.61 -6.87 -8.83
CA PHE A 53 -8.54 -7.07 -7.85
C PHE A 53 -7.31 -6.22 -8.22
N TYR A 54 -6.61 -5.76 -7.19
CA TYR A 54 -5.35 -5.02 -7.35
C TYR A 54 -4.17 -5.89 -6.90
N ARG A 55 -3.07 -5.82 -7.64
CA ARG A 55 -1.83 -6.51 -7.31
C ARG A 55 -1.15 -5.82 -6.13
N GLY A 56 -1.05 -6.52 -5.00
CA GLY A 56 -0.16 -6.15 -3.89
C GLY A 56 1.18 -6.88 -4.01
N GLU A 57 2.28 -6.21 -3.65
CA GLU A 57 3.60 -6.83 -3.53
C GLU A 57 3.82 -7.30 -2.09
N GLY A 58 4.34 -8.50 -1.87
CA GLY A 58 4.64 -8.91 -0.51
C GLY A 58 5.70 -9.98 -0.37
N TYR A 59 6.09 -10.22 0.87
CA TYR A 59 7.07 -11.23 1.23
C TYR A 59 6.49 -12.19 2.25
N ILE A 60 6.68 -13.49 2.04
CA ILE A 60 6.31 -14.51 3.03
C ILE A 60 7.54 -15.27 3.49
N ARG A 61 7.63 -15.51 4.79
CA ARG A 61 8.69 -16.30 5.40
C ARG A 61 8.10 -17.45 6.21
N ASN A 62 8.31 -18.66 5.72
CA ASN A 62 7.88 -19.89 6.37
C ASN A 62 9.03 -20.49 7.18
N TYR A 63 8.86 -20.60 8.49
CA TYR A 63 9.83 -21.19 9.39
C TYR A 63 9.67 -22.71 9.44
N ASN A 64 10.78 -23.41 9.67
CA ASN A 64 10.78 -24.87 9.66
C ASN A 64 10.25 -25.44 10.97
N THR A 65 10.56 -24.79 12.09
CA THR A 65 10.12 -25.19 13.42
C THR A 65 9.28 -24.12 14.10
N MET A 66 8.40 -24.56 15.01
CA MET A 66 7.61 -23.63 15.83
C MET A 66 8.49 -22.79 16.76
N ASP A 67 9.64 -23.30 17.18
CA ASP A 67 10.55 -22.59 18.08
C ASP A 67 11.26 -21.45 17.35
N GLU A 68 11.71 -21.67 16.11
CA GLU A 68 12.21 -20.60 15.23
C GLU A 68 11.15 -19.51 15.00
N TYR A 69 9.90 -19.91 14.73
CA TYR A 69 8.78 -18.98 14.55
C TYR A 69 8.50 -18.11 15.78
N LYS A 70 8.59 -18.69 16.98
CA LYS A 70 8.39 -17.95 18.24
C LYS A 70 9.53 -16.98 18.56
N GLN A 71 10.74 -17.28 18.10
CA GLN A 71 11.94 -16.48 18.33
C GLN A 71 12.15 -15.38 17.28
N VAL A 72 11.22 -15.22 16.34
CA VAL A 72 11.31 -14.18 15.32
C VAL A 72 11.36 -12.80 15.95
N ASP A 73 12.40 -12.05 15.62
CA ASP A 73 12.44 -10.62 15.89
C ASP A 73 11.44 -9.91 14.98
N LYS A 74 10.24 -9.71 15.53
CA LYS A 74 9.12 -9.05 14.86
C LYS A 74 9.42 -7.58 14.56
N ALA A 75 10.21 -6.90 15.40
CA ALA A 75 10.57 -5.50 15.19
C ALA A 75 11.54 -5.37 14.00
N ALA A 76 12.61 -6.18 13.97
CA ALA A 76 13.53 -6.21 12.84
C ALA A 76 12.87 -6.71 11.54
N HIS A 77 11.82 -7.53 11.64
CA HIS A 77 11.04 -7.95 10.48
C HIS A 77 10.27 -6.78 9.86
N ILE A 78 9.53 -6.00 10.66
CA ILE A 78 8.76 -4.86 10.15
C ILE A 78 9.68 -3.72 9.70
N GLU A 79 10.81 -3.50 10.39
CA GLU A 79 11.77 -2.47 10.01
C GLU A 79 12.34 -2.73 8.61
N ARG A 80 12.68 -3.99 8.29
CA ARG A 80 13.14 -4.37 6.94
C ARG A 80 12.06 -4.17 5.88
N ALA A 81 10.80 -4.45 6.20
CA ALA A 81 9.69 -4.22 5.28
C ALA A 81 9.50 -2.72 5.00
N GLY A 82 9.50 -1.87 6.04
CA GLY A 82 9.44 -0.41 5.89
C GLY A 82 10.62 0.18 5.13
N ARG A 83 11.82 -0.34 5.39
CA ARG A 83 13.04 0.08 4.70
C ARG A 83 12.97 -0.17 3.19
N THR A 84 12.32 -1.26 2.78
CA THR A 84 12.09 -1.54 1.35
C THR A 84 11.26 -0.44 0.69
N ILE A 85 10.20 0.03 1.37
CA ILE A 85 9.35 1.13 0.87
C ILE A 85 10.15 2.44 0.88
N TRP A 86 10.83 2.73 1.99
CA TRP A 86 11.59 3.97 2.17
C TRP A 86 12.72 4.12 1.16
N ASP A 87 13.50 3.06 0.94
CA ASP A 87 14.59 3.06 -0.04
C ASP A 87 14.04 3.27 -1.46
N ALA A 88 12.94 2.60 -1.82
CA ALA A 88 12.28 2.77 -3.12
C ALA A 88 11.74 4.20 -3.34
N ILE A 89 11.24 4.85 -2.28
CA ILE A 89 10.85 6.27 -2.33
C ILE A 89 12.10 7.12 -2.61
N ASN A 90 13.20 6.90 -1.88
CA ASN A 90 14.40 7.72 -2.02
C ASN A 90 15.12 7.50 -3.35
N ASP A 91 15.20 6.27 -3.86
CA ASP A 91 15.90 5.98 -5.11
C ASP A 91 15.04 6.17 -6.37
N GLY A 92 13.72 6.34 -6.22
CA GLY A 92 12.77 6.55 -7.31
C GLY A 92 12.19 5.26 -7.89
N ALA A 93 12.63 4.08 -7.43
CA ALA A 93 12.06 2.79 -7.86
C ALA A 93 10.57 2.69 -7.55
N ILE A 94 10.06 3.44 -6.56
CA ILE A 94 8.64 3.51 -6.22
C ILE A 94 7.76 3.93 -7.41
N PHE A 95 8.29 4.74 -8.34
CA PHE A 95 7.53 5.17 -9.52
C PHE A 95 7.47 4.10 -10.62
N SER A 96 8.42 3.18 -10.62
CA SER A 96 8.38 1.99 -11.49
C SER A 96 7.51 0.88 -10.89
N CYS A 97 7.40 0.82 -9.55
CA CYS A 97 6.59 -0.16 -8.84
C CYS A 97 5.75 0.50 -7.72
N PRO A 98 4.67 1.24 -8.06
CA PRO A 98 3.84 1.92 -7.07
C PRO A 98 3.13 0.97 -6.09
N SER A 99 2.96 -0.29 -6.46
CA SER A 99 2.38 -1.34 -5.59
C SER A 99 3.21 -1.64 -4.35
N LEU A 100 4.44 -1.13 -4.24
CA LEU A 100 5.21 -1.17 -2.98
C LEU A 100 4.59 -0.30 -1.88
N LEU A 101 3.85 0.77 -2.23
CA LEU A 101 3.08 1.57 -1.27
C LEU A 101 1.95 0.77 -0.63
N SER A 102 1.53 -0.31 -1.29
CA SER A 102 0.56 -1.27 -0.78
C SER A 102 1.22 -2.63 -0.53
N SER A 103 2.47 -2.63 -0.05
CA SER A 103 3.16 -3.87 0.22
C SER A 103 2.72 -4.54 1.52
N PHE A 104 2.89 -5.86 1.59
CA PHE A 104 2.63 -6.65 2.80
C PHE A 104 3.80 -7.60 3.10
N SER A 105 3.87 -8.07 4.34
CA SER A 105 4.82 -9.11 4.74
C SER A 105 4.13 -10.11 5.66
N ALA A 106 4.56 -11.36 5.62
CA ALA A 106 3.99 -12.42 6.42
C ALA A 106 5.10 -13.31 7.00
N ILE A 107 4.94 -13.68 8.26
CA ILE A 107 5.69 -14.78 8.88
C ILE A 107 4.74 -15.94 9.10
N CYS A 108 5.18 -17.17 8.84
CA CYS A 108 4.36 -18.34 9.04
C CYS A 108 5.15 -19.56 9.48
N TYR A 109 4.44 -20.55 10.02
CA TYR A 109 4.91 -21.89 10.32
C TYR A 109 3.85 -22.89 9.87
N ALA A 110 4.20 -23.70 8.87
CA ALA A 110 3.35 -24.79 8.40
C ALA A 110 3.77 -26.13 9.01
N ASP A 111 2.92 -26.70 9.87
CA ASP A 111 2.99 -28.06 10.39
C ASP A 111 2.23 -29.00 9.45
N LEU A 112 2.96 -29.55 8.47
CA LEU A 112 2.39 -30.45 7.48
C LEU A 112 2.01 -31.83 8.04
N LYS A 113 2.51 -32.19 9.23
CA LYS A 113 2.12 -33.44 9.90
C LYS A 113 0.75 -33.33 10.54
N LYS A 114 0.46 -32.17 11.14
CA LYS A 114 -0.83 -31.88 11.79
C LYS A 114 -1.80 -31.11 10.89
N PHE A 115 -1.38 -30.73 9.69
CA PHE A 115 -2.09 -29.82 8.79
C PHE A 115 -2.49 -28.50 9.49
N LYS A 116 -1.59 -27.97 10.32
CA LYS A 116 -1.79 -26.71 11.05
C LYS A 116 -0.89 -25.63 10.51
N PHE A 117 -1.46 -24.47 10.24
CA PHE A 117 -0.75 -23.31 9.71
C PHE A 117 -0.89 -22.17 10.70
N THR A 118 0.25 -21.68 11.20
CA THR A 118 0.34 -20.48 12.03
C THR A 118 0.89 -19.35 11.18
N TYR A 119 0.27 -18.18 11.19
CA TYR A 119 0.74 -17.04 10.41
C TYR A 119 0.51 -15.72 11.11
N GLN A 120 1.21 -14.68 10.68
CA GLN A 120 0.96 -13.31 11.06
C GLN A 120 1.32 -12.37 9.91
N PHE A 121 0.35 -11.56 9.47
CA PHE A 121 0.53 -10.55 8.43
C PHE A 121 0.92 -9.20 9.05
N ALA A 122 1.73 -8.48 8.29
CA ALA A 122 2.22 -7.15 8.55
C ALA A 122 2.00 -6.30 7.29
N TYR A 123 1.55 -5.08 7.50
CA TYR A 123 1.21 -4.10 6.49
C TYR A 123 2.03 -2.84 6.77
N PRO A 124 3.33 -2.87 6.39
CA PRO A 124 4.27 -1.81 6.71
C PRO A 124 3.73 -0.46 6.28
N ALA A 125 3.61 0.45 7.25
CA ALA A 125 3.19 1.82 7.01
C ALA A 125 4.11 2.78 7.76
N LEU A 126 4.79 3.62 7.00
CA LEU A 126 5.69 4.65 7.49
C LEU A 126 4.89 5.77 8.16
N HIS A 127 5.40 6.25 9.28
CA HIS A 127 4.81 7.36 10.00
C HIS A 127 5.16 8.67 9.31
N SER A 128 4.13 9.48 9.13
CA SER A 128 4.30 10.85 8.70
C SER A 128 4.49 11.75 9.92
N ASP A 129 5.57 12.51 9.92
CA ASP A 129 5.82 13.58 10.88
C ASP A 129 6.20 14.87 10.12
N PRO A 130 5.47 15.99 10.29
CA PRO A 130 4.23 16.14 11.06
C PRO A 130 3.08 15.25 10.58
N THR A 131 2.11 15.03 11.47
CA THR A 131 0.88 14.30 11.13
C THR A 131 0.01 15.10 10.15
N TRP A 132 -0.99 14.45 9.55
CA TRP A 132 -1.91 15.09 8.61
C TRP A 132 -3.29 15.27 9.21
N SER A 133 -3.94 16.36 8.82
CA SER A 133 -5.35 16.63 9.02
C SER A 133 -6.08 16.60 7.68
N CYS A 134 -7.39 16.33 7.70
CA CYS A 134 -8.20 16.31 6.50
C CYS A 134 -9.57 16.95 6.71
N SER A 135 -10.14 17.41 5.60
CA SER A 135 -11.57 17.69 5.47
C SER A 135 -12.11 17.09 4.18
N THR A 136 -13.33 16.56 4.23
CA THR A 136 -14.01 16.08 3.03
C THR A 136 -14.29 17.25 2.10
N ALA A 137 -13.88 17.13 0.84
CA ALA A 137 -14.01 18.19 -0.16
C ALA A 137 -14.49 17.60 -1.49
N GLN A 138 -15.79 17.62 -1.75
CA GLN A 138 -16.32 17.05 -2.99
C GLN A 138 -15.88 17.89 -4.19
N LYS A 139 -14.97 17.33 -4.99
CA LYS A 139 -14.25 18.05 -6.04
C LYS A 139 -14.70 17.68 -7.46
N ILE A 140 -15.06 16.41 -7.64
CA ILE A 140 -15.46 15.84 -8.93
C ILE A 140 -16.84 15.18 -8.76
N SER A 141 -17.72 15.34 -9.74
CA SER A 141 -19.01 14.65 -9.73
C SER A 141 -18.85 13.14 -9.98
N PRO A 142 -19.80 12.30 -9.54
CA PRO A 142 -19.77 10.87 -9.86
C PRO A 142 -19.70 10.58 -11.37
N LYS A 143 -20.34 11.43 -12.20
CA LYS A 143 -20.31 11.32 -13.66
C LYS A 143 -18.91 11.57 -14.22
N GLU A 144 -18.27 12.67 -13.82
CA GLU A 144 -16.89 12.97 -14.25
C GLU A 144 -15.90 11.90 -13.73
N THR A 145 -16.17 11.30 -12.56
CA THR A 145 -15.38 10.18 -12.02
C THR A 145 -15.51 8.94 -12.91
N LEU A 146 -16.71 8.64 -13.40
CA LEU A 146 -16.94 7.51 -14.31
C LEU A 146 -16.24 7.73 -15.65
N GLU A 147 -16.36 8.93 -16.23
CA GLU A 147 -15.67 9.30 -17.48
C GLU A 147 -14.13 9.15 -17.36
N LEU A 148 -13.58 9.45 -16.19
CA LEU A 148 -12.16 9.28 -15.89
C LEU A 148 -11.72 7.81 -15.83
N VAL A 149 -12.54 6.94 -15.25
CA VAL A 149 -12.26 5.50 -15.16
C VAL A 149 -12.35 4.86 -16.54
N GLU A 150 -13.39 5.16 -17.31
CA GLU A 150 -13.55 4.66 -18.69
C GLU A 150 -12.36 5.05 -19.57
N LYS A 151 -11.83 6.26 -19.40
CA LYS A 151 -10.63 6.72 -20.12
C LYS A 151 -9.37 5.93 -19.78
N HIS A 152 -9.20 5.48 -18.54
CA HIS A 152 -8.04 4.66 -18.16
C HIS A 152 -8.01 3.33 -18.93
N ASP A 153 -9.20 2.79 -19.25
CA ASP A 153 -9.33 1.50 -19.93
C ASP A 153 -9.30 1.60 -21.48
N HIS A 154 -9.45 2.80 -22.04
CA HIS A 154 -9.45 3.05 -23.48
C HIS A 154 -8.09 3.51 -24.05
N LYS A 155 -7.79 3.15 -25.31
CA LYS A 155 -6.55 3.53 -26.01
C LYS A 155 -6.44 5.05 -26.22
N PRO A 156 -5.23 5.62 -26.18
CA PRO A 156 -5.00 7.08 -26.18
C PRO A 156 -5.39 7.84 -27.45
N ASP A 157 -5.80 7.16 -28.54
CA ASP A 157 -5.94 7.76 -29.87
C ASP A 157 -7.35 8.29 -30.21
N ASP A 158 -8.35 8.07 -29.34
CA ASP A 158 -9.74 8.53 -29.53
C ASP A 158 -10.22 9.42 -28.37
N THR A 159 -9.48 10.46 -28.00
CA THR A 159 -9.88 11.32 -26.87
C THR A 159 -10.81 12.47 -27.30
N PRO A 160 -12.10 12.49 -26.89
CA PRO A 160 -12.84 13.74 -26.75
C PRO A 160 -12.20 14.65 -25.70
N ASP A 161 -12.52 15.95 -25.75
CA ASP A 161 -11.94 16.98 -24.86
C ASP A 161 -12.47 16.84 -23.42
N TYR A 162 -11.90 15.89 -22.67
CA TYR A 162 -12.24 15.67 -21.27
C TYR A 162 -11.63 16.76 -20.38
N ARG A 163 -12.43 17.27 -19.44
CA ARG A 163 -12.01 18.25 -18.43
C ARG A 163 -10.86 17.74 -17.53
N TRP A 164 -10.84 16.45 -17.22
CA TRP A 164 -9.85 15.84 -16.32
C TRP A 164 -8.90 14.89 -17.06
N LYS A 165 -7.64 14.86 -16.61
CA LYS A 165 -6.59 13.97 -17.14
C LYS A 165 -5.99 13.17 -15.99
N ILE A 166 -5.65 11.90 -16.26
CA ILE A 166 -4.97 11.01 -15.33
C ILE A 166 -3.60 10.67 -15.91
N ALA A 167 -2.58 10.63 -15.05
CA ALA A 167 -1.24 10.18 -15.37
C ALA A 167 -0.65 9.38 -14.21
N ALA A 168 0.45 8.66 -14.47
CA ALA A 168 1.14 7.92 -13.43
C ALA A 168 1.78 8.86 -12.39
N LEU A 169 2.01 8.37 -11.17
CA LEU A 169 2.66 9.15 -10.09
C LEU A 169 4.00 9.76 -10.52
N ALA A 170 4.75 9.05 -11.39
CA ALA A 170 6.02 9.52 -11.94
C ALA A 170 5.88 10.88 -12.64
N ASN A 171 4.75 11.11 -13.33
CA ASN A 171 4.51 12.31 -14.11
C ASN A 171 4.39 13.58 -13.25
N TYR A 172 4.15 13.45 -11.94
CA TYR A 172 4.26 14.59 -11.02
C TYR A 172 5.64 15.26 -11.15
N GLU A 173 6.71 14.47 -11.21
CA GLU A 173 8.09 14.96 -11.30
C GLU A 173 8.45 15.49 -12.68
N THR A 174 7.62 15.21 -13.68
CA THR A 174 7.84 15.58 -15.08
C THR A 174 6.98 16.76 -15.50
N GLY A 175 6.29 17.39 -14.55
CA GLY A 175 5.50 18.59 -14.79
C GLY A 175 4.06 18.33 -15.22
N PHE A 176 3.45 17.20 -14.86
CA PHE A 176 2.03 16.94 -15.13
C PHE A 176 1.10 18.04 -14.62
N PHE A 177 1.45 18.64 -13.47
CA PHE A 177 0.71 19.74 -12.85
C PHE A 177 1.31 21.12 -13.13
N ASN A 178 2.25 21.24 -14.07
CA ASN A 178 2.73 22.56 -14.48
C ASN A 178 1.56 23.36 -15.06
N ASP A 179 1.43 24.61 -14.62
CA ASP A 179 0.37 25.53 -15.05
C ASP A 179 -1.07 25.05 -14.72
N VAL A 180 -1.21 24.11 -13.77
CA VAL A 180 -2.51 23.68 -13.23
C VAL A 180 -2.74 24.34 -11.87
N ASP A 181 -3.89 24.95 -11.65
CA ASP A 181 -4.25 25.54 -10.35
C ASP A 181 -4.26 24.46 -9.25
N ALA A 182 -3.81 24.78 -8.04
CA ALA A 182 -3.77 23.84 -6.91
C ALA A 182 -5.15 23.24 -6.59
N ASP A 183 -6.21 24.03 -6.81
CA ASP A 183 -7.60 23.62 -6.68
C ASP A 183 -8.07 22.74 -7.84
N ASP A 184 -7.26 22.47 -8.85
CA ASP A 184 -7.54 21.52 -9.94
C ASP A 184 -6.53 20.36 -9.97
N GLN A 185 -5.66 20.25 -8.97
CA GLN A 185 -4.75 19.10 -8.81
C GLN A 185 -5.36 18.06 -7.87
N CYS A 186 -5.14 16.78 -8.16
CA CYS A 186 -5.57 15.69 -7.28
C CYS A 186 -4.62 14.49 -7.41
N THR A 187 -4.21 13.93 -6.27
CA THR A 187 -3.50 12.65 -6.21
C THR A 187 -4.50 11.56 -5.89
N CYS A 188 -4.55 10.49 -6.68
CA CYS A 188 -5.51 9.41 -6.49
C CYS A 188 -4.84 8.07 -6.21
N PHE A 189 -5.58 7.18 -5.55
CA PHE A 189 -5.21 5.78 -5.37
C PHE A 189 -6.46 4.90 -5.29
N ALA A 190 -6.30 3.62 -5.62
CA ALA A 190 -7.35 2.62 -5.42
C ALA A 190 -7.48 2.32 -3.92
N ASP A 191 -8.62 2.70 -3.33
CA ASP A 191 -8.87 2.61 -1.90
C ASP A 191 -9.72 1.36 -1.59
N PRO A 192 -9.17 0.34 -0.89
CA PRO A 192 -9.92 -0.84 -0.47
C PRO A 192 -10.83 -0.56 0.75
N SER A 193 -10.78 0.63 1.35
CA SER A 193 -11.63 0.97 2.49
C SER A 193 -13.10 1.04 2.10
N THR A 194 -13.95 0.46 2.94
CA THR A 194 -15.42 0.56 2.84
C THR A 194 -15.99 1.65 3.76
N PHE A 195 -15.16 2.33 4.56
CA PHE A 195 -15.59 3.35 5.53
C PHE A 195 -15.83 4.71 4.87
N GLU A 196 -17.02 5.30 5.03
CA GLU A 196 -17.43 6.54 4.34
C GLU A 196 -16.48 7.74 4.50
N SER A 197 -15.77 7.84 5.62
CA SER A 197 -14.91 8.99 5.94
C SER A 197 -13.45 8.63 6.23
N ASN A 198 -13.07 7.35 6.08
CA ASN A 198 -11.71 6.90 6.35
C ASN A 198 -11.08 6.28 5.11
N PRO A 199 -10.02 6.89 4.55
CA PRO A 199 -9.25 6.25 3.51
C PRO A 199 -8.55 5.01 4.07
N GLY A 200 -8.21 4.05 3.21
CA GLY A 200 -7.51 2.87 3.65
C GLY A 200 -6.06 3.13 4.07
N TRP A 201 -5.46 2.07 4.60
CA TRP A 201 -4.12 2.03 5.17
C TRP A 201 -2.99 2.57 4.28
N MET A 202 -2.92 2.19 3.00
CA MET A 202 -1.84 2.57 2.07
C MET A 202 -1.70 4.08 1.81
N LEU A 203 -2.70 4.90 2.15
CA LEU A 203 -2.55 6.35 2.06
C LEU A 203 -1.42 6.85 2.98
N ARG A 204 -1.09 6.14 4.06
CA ARG A 204 0.04 6.47 4.94
C ARG A 204 1.36 6.57 4.18
N ASP A 205 1.72 5.54 3.42
CA ASP A 205 2.98 5.52 2.67
C ASP A 205 2.97 6.48 1.48
N LEU A 206 1.81 6.64 0.83
CA LEU A 206 1.65 7.65 -0.23
C LEU A 206 1.92 9.07 0.31
N LEU A 207 1.41 9.41 1.50
CA LEU A 207 1.66 10.71 2.11
C LEU A 207 3.13 10.92 2.52
N VAL A 208 3.84 9.85 2.89
CA VAL A 208 5.29 9.90 3.12
C VAL A 208 6.04 10.13 1.81
N LEU A 209 5.65 9.47 0.71
CA LEU A 209 6.19 9.75 -0.63
C LEU A 209 5.96 11.21 -1.01
N VAL A 210 4.74 11.72 -0.89
CA VAL A 210 4.35 13.10 -1.21
C VAL A 210 5.24 14.10 -0.47
N ARG A 211 5.40 13.94 0.86
CA ARG A 211 6.24 14.85 1.64
C ARG A 211 7.71 14.71 1.27
N GLN A 212 8.20 13.50 1.08
CA GLN A 212 9.63 13.26 0.84
C GLN A 212 10.08 13.68 -0.56
N ARG A 213 9.27 13.40 -1.59
CA ARG A 213 9.58 13.65 -2.99
C ARG A 213 9.15 15.03 -3.46
N TRP A 214 7.95 15.44 -3.09
CA TRP A 214 7.31 16.62 -3.66
C TRP A 214 7.28 17.80 -2.70
N ARG A 215 7.66 17.59 -1.43
CA ARG A 215 7.72 18.63 -0.38
C ARG A 215 6.38 19.36 -0.22
N LEU A 216 5.27 18.66 -0.49
CA LEU A 216 3.93 19.21 -0.29
C LEU A 216 3.53 19.11 1.17
N GLU A 217 2.96 20.20 1.69
CA GLU A 217 2.30 20.25 3.00
C GLU A 217 0.78 20.25 2.88
N LYS A 218 0.25 20.41 1.66
CA LYS A 218 -1.17 20.43 1.36
C LYS A 218 -1.42 19.78 0.00
N LEU A 219 -2.45 18.95 -0.10
CA LEU A 219 -2.86 18.32 -1.35
C LEU A 219 -4.31 17.84 -1.31
N HIS A 220 -4.87 17.59 -2.49
CA HIS A 220 -6.15 16.92 -2.63
C HIS A 220 -5.94 15.44 -2.93
N ILE A 221 -6.64 14.58 -2.18
CA ILE A 221 -6.62 13.13 -2.34
C ILE A 221 -7.97 12.65 -2.88
N MET A 222 -7.94 11.81 -3.91
CA MET A 222 -9.10 11.05 -4.39
C MET A 222 -8.93 9.57 -4.04
N CYS A 223 -9.80 9.08 -3.17
CA CYS A 223 -9.91 7.67 -2.81
C CYS A 223 -10.86 7.01 -3.80
N HIS A 224 -10.33 6.33 -4.82
CA HIS A 224 -11.14 5.63 -5.80
C HIS A 224 -11.59 4.28 -5.23
N ARG A 225 -12.89 4.11 -4.98
CA ARG A 225 -13.47 2.86 -4.46
C ARG A 225 -14.35 2.23 -5.51
N GLU A 226 -13.91 1.07 -5.97
CA GLU A 226 -14.67 0.24 -6.87
C GLU A 226 -15.49 -0.75 -6.04
N THR A 227 -16.82 -0.74 -6.20
CA THR A 227 -17.69 -1.70 -5.53
C THR A 227 -18.16 -2.74 -6.54
N GLN A 228 -17.75 -4.00 -6.37
CA GLN A 228 -18.19 -5.11 -7.25
C GLN A 228 -19.72 -5.26 -7.32
N ALA A 229 -20.44 -4.81 -6.28
CA ALA A 229 -21.90 -4.86 -6.24
C ALA A 229 -22.60 -3.82 -7.13
N ARG A 230 -21.92 -2.71 -7.48
CA ARG A 230 -22.45 -1.63 -8.32
C ARG A 230 -21.33 -0.98 -9.14
N PRO A 231 -20.88 -1.64 -10.24
CA PRO A 231 -19.87 -1.08 -11.13
C PRO A 231 -20.27 0.28 -11.71
N GLU A 232 -21.59 0.50 -11.87
CA GLU A 232 -22.20 1.71 -12.45
C GLU A 232 -22.07 2.98 -11.57
N THR A 233 -21.67 2.84 -10.31
CA THR A 233 -21.49 3.95 -9.37
C THR A 233 -20.11 3.89 -8.73
N PRO A 234 -19.05 4.37 -9.42
CA PRO A 234 -17.75 4.54 -8.80
C PRO A 234 -17.89 5.51 -7.62
N HIS A 235 -17.58 5.03 -6.43
CA HIS A 235 -17.64 5.83 -5.22
C HIS A 235 -16.25 6.40 -4.95
N ALA A 236 -15.99 7.61 -5.44
CA ALA A 236 -14.81 8.36 -5.06
C ALA A 236 -15.09 9.22 -3.83
N ILE A 237 -14.19 9.21 -2.86
CA ILE A 237 -14.19 10.16 -1.75
C ILE A 237 -12.99 11.08 -1.89
N PHE A 238 -13.22 12.36 -1.66
CA PHE A 238 -12.22 13.40 -1.84
C PHE A 238 -11.90 14.05 -0.50
N PHE A 239 -10.61 14.15 -0.22
CA PHE A 239 -10.09 14.82 0.96
C PHE A 239 -9.19 15.96 0.51
N GLU A 240 -9.38 17.11 1.13
CA GLU A 240 -8.31 18.10 1.26
C GLU A 240 -7.49 17.69 2.48
N VAL A 241 -6.18 17.52 2.31
CA VAL A 241 -5.27 17.03 3.35
C VAL A 241 -4.18 18.08 3.57
N GLU A 242 -3.93 18.43 4.84
CA GLU A 242 -2.95 19.44 5.23
C GLU A 242 -2.10 18.97 6.42
N SER A 243 -0.79 19.22 6.34
CA SER A 243 0.18 18.91 7.37
C SER A 243 -0.12 19.73 8.63
N VAL A 244 -0.22 19.07 9.77
CA VAL A 244 -0.42 19.74 11.05
C VAL A 244 0.84 20.54 11.37
N LYS A 245 0.68 21.84 11.65
CA LYS A 245 1.82 22.68 12.06
C LYS A 245 2.32 22.23 13.42
N PRO A 246 3.64 22.04 13.61
CA PRO A 246 4.21 21.73 14.92
C PRO A 246 3.80 22.81 15.94
N THR A 247 3.37 22.42 17.13
CA THR A 247 3.17 23.36 18.24
C THR A 247 4.52 23.56 18.94
N GLU A 248 4.84 24.79 19.38
CA GLU A 248 6.09 25.06 20.11
C GLU A 248 6.26 24.12 21.31
N GLY A 249 7.23 23.21 21.25
CA GLY A 249 7.51 22.22 22.30
C GLY A 249 7.87 20.83 21.80
N ASP A 250 7.52 20.50 20.55
CA ASP A 250 7.88 19.21 19.94
C ASP A 250 9.30 19.30 19.34
N HIS A 251 10.26 18.62 19.98
CA HIS A 251 11.55 18.36 19.37
C HIS A 251 11.36 17.29 18.27
N TYR A 252 11.85 17.52 17.05
CA TYR A 252 12.57 16.61 16.13
C TYR A 252 12.34 16.91 14.62
N ALA A 253 13.34 16.49 13.83
CA ALA A 253 13.49 16.50 12.36
C ALA A 253 13.02 17.76 11.59
N THR A 254 13.92 18.75 11.49
CA THR A 254 13.78 19.87 10.55
C THR A 254 13.94 19.38 9.11
N PHE A 255 12.83 19.29 8.37
CA PHE A 255 12.89 19.23 6.92
C PHE A 255 13.28 20.62 6.40
N PRO A 256 14.32 20.76 5.56
CA PRO A 256 14.61 22.05 4.95
C PRO A 256 13.42 22.47 4.08
N SER A 257 12.94 23.69 4.31
CA SER A 257 11.94 24.34 3.45
C SER A 257 12.49 24.50 2.02
N SER A 258 11.60 24.39 1.03
CA SER A 258 11.94 24.44 -0.40
C SER A 258 12.82 25.64 -0.76
N PRO A 259 13.95 25.45 -1.48
CA PRO A 259 14.57 26.53 -2.23
C PRO A 259 13.71 26.85 -3.46
N GLU A 260 13.35 28.12 -3.62
CA GLU A 260 12.81 28.65 -4.87
C GLU A 260 13.89 28.58 -5.96
N GLY A 261 13.67 27.77 -7.00
CA GLY A 261 14.55 27.70 -8.16
C GLY A 261 14.63 26.30 -8.77
N ARG A 262 13.76 26.01 -9.76
CA ARG A 262 13.86 24.79 -10.58
C ARG A 262 14.62 25.12 -11.87
N ASP A 263 15.91 24.78 -11.91
CA ASP A 263 16.67 24.79 -13.16
C ASP A 263 16.19 23.65 -14.07
N SER A 264 15.93 24.04 -15.32
CA SER A 264 15.49 23.18 -16.42
C SER A 264 16.65 22.32 -16.91
N LEU A 265 16.46 21.02 -17.14
CA LEU A 265 17.25 20.26 -18.13
C LEU A 265 16.56 18.94 -18.53
N SER A 266 16.62 18.66 -19.82
CA SER A 266 15.89 17.68 -20.62
C SER A 266 16.58 16.32 -20.76
N SER A 267 15.80 15.24 -20.62
CA SER A 267 15.75 14.01 -21.45
C SER A 267 14.99 12.93 -20.68
N PHE A 268 14.02 12.26 -21.30
CA PHE A 268 13.14 11.17 -20.81
C PHE A 268 13.10 10.88 -19.30
N PRO A 269 11.93 10.99 -18.63
CA PRO A 269 11.89 11.10 -17.18
C PRO A 269 12.11 9.75 -16.51
N THR A 270 13.35 9.45 -16.18
CA THR A 270 13.62 8.54 -15.07
C THR A 270 13.52 9.39 -13.81
N ALA A 271 12.62 9.05 -12.89
CA ALA A 271 12.52 9.71 -11.60
C ALA A 271 13.91 9.74 -10.94
N ARG A 272 14.37 10.92 -10.51
CA ARG A 272 15.74 11.09 -10.00
C ARG A 272 15.87 10.43 -8.61
N SER A 273 16.99 9.78 -8.32
CA SER A 273 17.30 9.37 -6.95
C SER A 273 17.60 10.61 -6.09
N ILE A 274 17.10 10.64 -4.85
CA ILE A 274 17.46 11.66 -3.86
C ILE A 274 18.92 11.46 -3.46
N ALA A 275 19.70 12.53 -3.51
CA ALA A 275 21.11 12.52 -3.14
C ALA A 275 21.27 12.09 -1.67
N PRO A 276 22.31 11.32 -1.30
CA PRO A 276 22.52 10.87 0.08
C PRO A 276 22.53 12.00 1.12
N SER A 277 22.98 13.21 0.74
CA SER A 277 23.00 14.41 1.60
C SER A 277 21.62 14.99 1.91
N GLU A 278 20.60 14.67 1.11
CA GLU A 278 19.23 15.16 1.23
C GLU A 278 18.28 14.13 1.84
N ARG A 279 18.78 12.92 2.12
CA ARG A 279 17.98 11.84 2.72
C ARG A 279 17.85 12.08 4.22
N VAL A 280 16.60 12.06 4.69
CA VAL A 280 16.31 12.01 6.13
C VAL A 280 16.34 10.55 6.62
N PRO A 281 16.46 10.31 7.93
CA PRO A 281 16.29 8.98 8.49
C PRO A 281 14.93 8.38 8.11
N MET A 282 14.86 7.04 8.03
CA MET A 282 13.60 6.36 7.82
C MET A 282 12.64 6.70 8.97
N PRO A 283 11.39 7.09 8.68
CA PRO A 283 10.40 7.32 9.72
C PRO A 283 10.10 6.04 10.50
N ASP A 284 9.51 6.22 11.68
CA ASP A 284 8.95 5.11 12.45
C ASP A 284 7.94 4.31 11.62
N ILE A 285 7.78 3.03 11.94
CA ILE A 285 6.91 2.12 11.21
C ILE A 285 5.93 1.42 12.14
N THR A 286 4.69 1.28 11.65
CA THR A 286 3.71 0.33 12.19
C THR A 286 3.29 -0.65 11.11
N ALA A 287 2.87 -1.86 11.49
CA ALA A 287 2.57 -2.88 10.46
C ALA A 287 1.62 -3.99 10.89
N TRP A 288 1.70 -4.47 12.13
CA TRP A 288 1.03 -5.73 12.49
C TRP A 288 -0.50 -5.63 12.38
N ASP A 289 -1.08 -6.60 11.67
CA ASP A 289 -2.53 -6.80 11.67
C ASP A 289 -3.00 -7.05 13.10
N ARG A 290 -4.01 -6.28 13.52
CA ARG A 290 -4.61 -6.37 14.86
C ARG A 290 -5.87 -7.21 14.72
N ASP A 291 -5.74 -8.52 14.88
CA ASP A 291 -6.91 -9.40 14.99
C ASP A 291 -7.86 -8.86 16.07
N THR A 292 -9.12 -8.70 15.71
CA THR A 292 -10.22 -8.24 16.58
C THR A 292 -10.48 -9.18 17.77
N ARG A 293 -9.84 -10.37 17.81
CA ARG A 293 -10.04 -11.41 18.83
C ARG A 293 -8.94 -11.57 19.88
N SER A 294 -8.06 -10.59 20.06
CA SER A 294 -7.10 -10.40 21.19
C SER A 294 -5.60 -10.54 20.87
N THR A 295 -4.87 -9.51 21.35
CA THR A 295 -3.44 -9.39 21.68
C THR A 295 -2.44 -10.23 20.88
N ASN A 296 -1.69 -9.62 19.94
CA ASN A 296 -0.38 -10.05 19.38
C ASN A 296 -0.18 -11.55 19.05
N SER A 297 -1.25 -12.33 19.01
CA SER A 297 -1.24 -13.77 18.92
C SER A 297 -1.50 -14.15 17.47
N SER A 298 -0.71 -15.10 16.98
CA SER A 298 -0.75 -15.50 15.58
C SER A 298 -1.94 -16.44 15.35
N PRO A 299 -2.84 -16.16 14.39
CA PRO A 299 -3.89 -17.09 14.01
C PRO A 299 -3.34 -18.49 13.71
N ILE A 300 -4.09 -19.51 14.11
CA ILE A 300 -3.80 -20.92 13.82
C ILE A 300 -4.98 -21.50 13.06
N VAL A 301 -4.74 -21.92 11.82
CA VAL A 301 -5.74 -22.59 10.98
C VAL A 301 -5.44 -24.07 10.91
N ASN A 302 -6.44 -24.90 11.20
CA ASN A 302 -6.35 -26.35 11.12
C ASN A 302 -7.03 -26.85 9.83
N MET A 303 -6.21 -27.14 8.83
CA MET A 303 -6.67 -27.64 7.53
C MET A 303 -7.04 -29.12 7.54
N GLY A 304 -6.69 -29.87 8.60
CA GLY A 304 -7.09 -31.28 8.72
C GLY A 304 -8.60 -31.46 8.59
N VAL A 305 -9.39 -30.53 9.12
CA VAL A 305 -10.86 -30.60 9.09
C VAL A 305 -11.42 -30.60 7.65
N TYR A 306 -10.73 -29.96 6.70
CA TYR A 306 -11.15 -29.87 5.30
C TYR A 306 -10.73 -31.07 4.44
N ILE A 307 -9.68 -31.79 4.85
CA ILE A 307 -9.18 -32.99 4.16
C ILE A 307 -10.04 -34.21 4.50
N TRP A 308 -10.49 -34.30 5.76
CA TRP A 308 -11.34 -35.42 6.20
C TRP A 308 -12.82 -35.23 5.82
N SER A 309 -13.30 -34.01 5.62
CA SER A 309 -14.69 -33.77 5.19
C SER A 309 -14.94 -34.15 3.71
N SER A 310 -13.91 -34.11 2.86
CA SER A 310 -13.99 -34.60 1.47
C SER A 310 -13.90 -36.12 1.36
N SER A 311 -13.50 -36.81 2.44
CA SER A 311 -13.35 -38.28 2.48
C SER A 311 -14.59 -38.99 3.07
N SER A 312 -15.57 -38.24 3.59
CA SER A 312 -16.79 -38.78 4.23
C SER A 312 -18.01 -38.76 3.31
N GLY A 313 -17.83 -38.47 2.02
CA GLY A 313 -18.88 -38.43 1.01
C GLY A 313 -18.72 -39.57 0.00
N VAL A 314 -18.84 -40.81 0.45
CA VAL A 314 -19.16 -41.99 -0.37
C VAL A 314 -20.17 -42.84 0.39
#